data_AF-A0A0B7FTS6-F1
#
_entry.id   AF-A0A0B7FTS6-F1
#
_cell.length_a   1.000
_cell.length_b   1.000
_cell.length_c   1.000
_cell.angle_alpha   90.00
_cell.angle_beta   90.00
_cell.angle_gamma   90.00
#
_symmetry.space_group_name_H-M   'P 1'
#
loop_
_entity.id
_entity.type
_entity.pdbx_description
1 polymer ?
#
loop_
_entity_poly.entity_id
_entity_poly.type
_entity_poly.pdbx_seq_one_letter_code
_entity_poly.pdbx_strand_id
1 'polypeptide(L)'
;MLREAGRQGTIPFAALWSRVGRFKTPYGPVLLKWTMAVSLIVLAPPQDTVVFLIDLTSYPALVFALLIACGVWILRRRRERLGLPEHAYKAPNVAVLIYVLQSIALLIMPWIPPKGGSKGGDVGFFYATYCFIAVSLLLLSGFYYWIRLCALPRWFGYELVEETVSLPGGVKITALKKVYKGGMEDQEQPLLGG
;
A
#
# COMPACT_ATOMS: atom_id res chain seq x y z
N MET A 1 11.48 -2.68 0.64
CA MET A 1 10.01 -2.55 0.76
C MET A 1 9.30 -3.17 -0.44
N LEU A 2 9.30 -2.56 -1.64
CA LEU A 2 8.54 -3.08 -2.80
C LEU A 2 8.93 -4.50 -3.24
N ARG A 3 10.21 -4.85 -3.20
CA ARG A 3 10.68 -6.23 -3.49
C ARG A 3 10.09 -7.27 -2.51
N GLU A 4 9.98 -6.90 -1.24
CA GLU A 4 9.48 -7.78 -0.18
C GLU A 4 7.97 -7.96 -0.30
N ALA A 5 7.24 -6.89 -0.61
CA ALA A 5 5.82 -6.97 -0.98
C ALA A 5 5.60 -7.89 -2.20
N GLY A 6 6.49 -7.81 -3.20
CA GLY A 6 6.55 -8.74 -4.33
C GLY A 6 6.78 -10.18 -3.89
N ARG A 7 7.69 -10.41 -2.94
CA ARG A 7 7.97 -11.73 -2.38
C ARG A 7 6.79 -12.31 -1.61
N GLN A 8 5.98 -11.45 -0.99
CA GLN A 8 4.76 -11.82 -0.27
C GLN A 8 3.54 -12.04 -1.20
N GLY A 9 3.68 -11.86 -2.52
CA GLY A 9 2.58 -12.10 -3.48
C GLY A 9 1.48 -11.04 -3.47
N THR A 10 1.66 -9.97 -2.68
CA THR A 10 0.66 -8.92 -2.50
C THR A 10 0.45 -8.14 -3.80
N ILE A 11 1.52 -7.85 -4.55
CA ILE A 11 1.47 -7.13 -5.83
C ILE A 11 1.33 -8.06 -7.05
N PRO A 12 0.63 -7.64 -8.12
CA PRO A 12 0.52 -8.42 -9.35
C PRO A 12 1.89 -8.60 -10.00
N PHE A 13 2.08 -9.71 -10.72
CA PHE A 13 3.37 -10.05 -11.35
C PHE A 13 4.53 -10.09 -10.34
N ALA A 14 4.32 -10.72 -9.18
CA ALA A 14 5.30 -10.87 -8.09
C ALA A 14 6.73 -11.21 -8.57
N ALA A 15 6.86 -12.06 -9.59
CA ALA A 15 8.13 -12.44 -10.20
C ALA A 15 8.89 -11.26 -10.84
N LEU A 16 8.21 -10.30 -11.45
CA LEU A 16 8.83 -9.10 -12.04
C LEU A 16 9.44 -8.21 -10.94
N TRP A 17 8.73 -8.09 -9.81
CA TRP A 17 9.12 -7.23 -8.70
C TRP A 17 10.15 -7.85 -7.76
N SER A 18 10.18 -9.18 -7.67
CA SER A 18 11.12 -9.93 -6.83
C SER A 18 12.42 -10.28 -7.55
N ARG A 19 12.49 -10.14 -8.89
CA ARG A 19 13.66 -10.47 -9.70
C ARG A 19 14.88 -9.63 -9.31
N VAL A 20 15.95 -10.32 -8.98
CA VAL A 20 17.25 -9.72 -8.63
C VAL A 20 18.22 -9.93 -9.78
N GLY A 21 18.87 -8.85 -10.22
CA GLY A 21 19.86 -8.87 -11.28
C GLY A 21 21.22 -9.42 -10.85
N ARG A 22 22.14 -9.52 -11.83
CA ARG A 22 23.54 -9.92 -11.61
C ARG A 22 24.25 -9.09 -10.52
N PHE A 23 23.86 -7.83 -10.35
CA PHE A 23 24.41 -6.91 -9.36
C PHE A 23 23.65 -6.90 -8.02
N LYS A 24 22.85 -7.93 -7.71
CA LYS A 24 22.00 -7.98 -6.51
C LYS A 24 20.97 -6.84 -6.40
N THR A 25 20.73 -6.11 -7.49
CA THR A 25 19.76 -5.02 -7.56
C THR A 25 18.41 -5.50 -8.10
N PRO A 26 17.29 -5.13 -7.46
CA PRO A 26 15.96 -5.46 -7.97
C PRO A 26 15.57 -4.48 -9.09
N TYR A 27 15.63 -4.90 -10.35
CA TYR A 27 15.43 -4.01 -11.50
C TYR A 27 14.02 -3.41 -11.56
N GLY A 28 12.97 -4.19 -11.30
CA GLY A 28 11.58 -3.72 -11.39
C GLY A 28 11.28 -2.52 -10.46
N PRO A 29 11.53 -2.64 -9.14
CA PRO A 29 11.37 -1.53 -8.21
C PRO A 29 12.22 -0.29 -8.52
N VAL A 30 13.44 -0.49 -9.01
CA VAL A 30 14.34 0.62 -9.37
C VAL A 30 13.81 1.36 -10.59
N LEU A 31 13.40 0.63 -11.63
CA LEU A 31 12.84 1.23 -12.85
C LEU A 31 11.56 2.01 -12.56
N LEU A 32 10.67 1.48 -11.71
CA LEU A 32 9.46 2.18 -11.30
C LEU A 32 9.80 3.50 -10.61
N LYS A 33 10.69 3.47 -9.61
CA LYS A 33 11.10 4.68 -8.90
C LYS A 33 11.76 5.70 -9.82
N TRP A 34 12.64 5.26 -10.71
CA TRP A 34 13.28 6.12 -11.68
C TRP A 34 12.26 6.77 -12.61
N THR A 35 11.31 6.00 -13.13
CA THR A 35 10.24 6.52 -14.00
C THR A 35 9.38 7.55 -13.26
N MET A 36 8.97 7.26 -12.02
CA MET A 36 8.21 8.23 -11.22
C MET A 36 8.99 9.51 -10.95
N ALA A 37 10.29 9.40 -10.64
CA ALA A 37 11.14 10.56 -10.41
C ALA A 37 11.32 11.41 -11.68
N VAL A 38 11.58 10.78 -12.83
CA VAL A 38 11.71 11.48 -14.11
C VAL A 38 10.40 12.14 -14.51
N SER A 39 9.28 11.44 -14.42
CA SER A 39 7.96 12.02 -14.72
C SER A 39 7.69 13.24 -13.86
N LEU A 40 8.00 13.21 -12.57
CA LEU A 40 7.82 14.36 -11.70
C LEU A 40 8.69 15.55 -12.10
N ILE A 41 9.97 15.32 -12.40
CA ILE A 41 10.89 16.39 -12.84
C ILE A 41 10.43 17.02 -14.15
N VAL A 42 9.87 16.23 -15.07
CA VAL A 42 9.40 16.71 -16.36
C VAL A 42 8.06 17.44 -16.25
N LEU A 43 7.14 16.99 -15.39
CA LEU A 43 5.81 17.56 -15.25
C LEU A 43 5.75 18.78 -14.32
N ALA A 44 6.61 18.83 -13.29
CA ALA A 44 6.58 19.91 -12.30
C ALA A 44 7.41 21.13 -12.76
N PRO A 45 6.94 22.37 -12.51
CA PRO A 45 7.72 23.58 -12.79
C PRO A 45 9.03 23.58 -11.98
N PRO A 46 10.20 23.90 -12.58
CA PRO A 46 11.51 23.74 -11.92
C PRO A 46 11.65 24.41 -10.56
N GLN A 47 11.00 25.58 -10.40
CA GLN A 47 11.04 26.38 -9.18
C GLN A 47 10.24 25.75 -8.01
N ASP A 48 9.25 24.90 -8.31
CA ASP A 48 8.30 24.35 -7.34
C ASP A 48 8.49 22.84 -7.11
N THR A 49 9.30 22.16 -7.94
CA THR A 49 9.44 20.69 -7.95
C THR A 49 9.78 20.08 -6.60
N VAL A 50 10.66 20.71 -5.82
CA VAL A 50 11.11 20.16 -4.52
C VAL A 50 9.98 20.25 -3.49
N VAL A 51 9.32 21.40 -3.37
CA VAL A 51 8.20 21.59 -2.43
C VAL A 51 7.05 20.68 -2.80
N PHE A 52 6.69 20.65 -4.09
CA PHE A 52 5.65 19.75 -4.60
C PHE A 52 5.95 18.27 -4.36
N LEU A 53 7.20 17.84 -4.50
CA LEU A 53 7.61 16.46 -4.20
C LEU A 53 7.39 16.12 -2.72
N ILE A 54 7.76 17.02 -1.82
CA ILE A 54 7.59 16.85 -0.38
C ILE A 54 6.11 16.72 -0.05
N ASP A 55 5.25 17.58 -0.61
CA ASP A 55 3.81 17.54 -0.38
C ASP A 55 3.17 16.25 -0.94
N LEU A 56 3.55 15.87 -2.17
CA LEU A 56 3.04 14.68 -2.84
C LEU A 56 3.43 13.39 -2.12
N THR A 57 4.60 13.33 -1.48
CA THR A 57 5.06 12.16 -0.72
C THR A 57 4.50 12.13 0.71
N SER A 58 4.35 13.30 1.33
CA SER A 58 3.87 13.42 2.71
C SER A 58 2.37 13.10 2.83
N TYR A 59 1.56 13.48 1.84
CA TYR A 59 0.11 13.32 1.92
C TYR A 59 -0.33 11.82 1.99
N PRO A 60 0.13 10.92 1.10
CA PRO A 60 -0.17 9.49 1.25
C PRO A 60 0.37 8.89 2.55
N ALA A 61 1.57 9.32 2.98
CA ALA A 61 2.17 8.85 4.22
C ALA A 61 1.29 9.19 5.44
N LEU A 62 0.72 10.40 5.47
CA LEU A 62 -0.20 10.84 6.50
C LEU A 62 -1.50 10.02 6.51
N VAL A 63 -2.06 9.71 5.33
CA VAL A 63 -3.24 8.82 5.23
C VAL A 63 -2.93 7.44 5.82
N PHE A 64 -1.78 6.83 5.46
CA PHE A 64 -1.39 5.54 6.02
C PHE A 64 -1.15 5.61 7.53
N ALA A 65 -0.55 6.69 8.02
CA ALA A 65 -0.32 6.90 9.44
C ALA A 65 -1.65 6.98 10.22
N LEU A 66 -2.64 7.70 9.68
CA LEU A 66 -4.00 7.73 10.22
C LEU A 66 -4.63 6.32 10.25
N LEU A 67 -4.53 5.58 9.13
CA LEU A 67 -5.07 4.21 9.05
C LEU A 67 -4.42 3.26 10.06
N ILE A 68 -3.10 3.37 10.25
CA ILE A 68 -2.35 2.58 11.24
C ILE A 68 -2.81 2.93 12.66
N ALA A 69 -2.91 4.22 12.97
CA ALA A 69 -3.37 4.68 14.28
C ALA A 69 -4.80 4.20 14.58
N CYS A 70 -5.71 4.29 13.61
CA CYS A 70 -7.06 3.71 13.71
C CYS A 70 -7.03 2.18 13.85
N GLY A 71 -6.11 1.52 13.14
CA GLY A 71 -5.89 0.08 13.20
C GLY A 71 -5.50 -0.43 14.58
N VAL A 72 -4.91 0.41 15.44
CA VAL A 72 -4.57 0.04 16.83
C VAL A 72 -5.81 -0.37 17.62
N TRP A 73 -6.94 0.34 17.49
CA TRP A 73 -8.18 -0.05 18.19
C TRP A 73 -8.77 -1.34 17.64
N ILE A 74 -8.72 -1.54 16.32
CA ILE A 74 -9.17 -2.78 15.69
C ILE A 74 -8.34 -3.97 16.20
N LEU A 75 -7.02 -3.79 16.29
CA LEU A 75 -6.10 -4.81 16.78
C LEU A 75 -6.34 -5.13 18.25
N ARG A 76 -6.56 -4.13 19.11
CA ARG A 76 -6.91 -4.32 20.52
C ARG A 76 -8.19 -5.14 20.66
N ARG A 77 -9.24 -4.74 19.94
CA ARG A 77 -10.53 -5.44 19.97
C ARG A 77 -10.45 -6.88 19.47
N ARG A 78 -9.63 -7.16 18.44
CA ARG A 78 -9.38 -8.54 17.99
C ARG A 78 -8.61 -9.36 19.01
N ARG A 79 -7.59 -8.76 19.65
CA ARG A 79 -6.77 -9.43 20.66
C ARG A 79 -7.59 -9.80 21.90
N GLU A 80 -8.44 -8.89 22.36
CA GLU A 80 -9.39 -9.13 23.47
C GLU A 80 -10.33 -10.31 23.17
N ARG A 81 -10.86 -10.38 21.94
CA ARG A 81 -11.72 -11.50 21.50
C ARG A 81 -10.99 -12.85 21.47
N LEU A 82 -9.67 -12.84 21.28
CA LEU A 82 -8.84 -14.05 21.25
C LEU A 82 -8.36 -14.46 22.64
N GLY A 83 -8.72 -13.73 23.71
CA GLY A 83 -8.31 -14.04 25.08
C GLY A 83 -6.81 -13.90 25.33
N LEU A 84 -6.08 -13.20 24.44
CA LEU A 84 -4.64 -13.04 24.56
C LEU A 84 -4.29 -12.02 25.66
N PRO A 85 -3.22 -12.26 26.44
CA PRO A 85 -2.80 -11.33 27.49
C PRO A 85 -2.43 -9.95 26.91
N GLU A 86 -2.58 -8.91 27.73
CA GLU A 86 -2.19 -7.55 27.36
C GLU A 86 -0.69 -7.49 27.00
N HIS A 87 -0.36 -6.71 25.99
CA HIS A 87 1.04 -6.50 25.61
C HIS A 87 1.74 -5.58 26.61
N ALA A 88 3.00 -5.88 26.93
CA ALA A 88 3.85 -5.05 27.79
C ALA A 88 4.01 -3.61 27.26
N TYR A 89 3.94 -3.41 25.93
CA TYR A 89 3.99 -2.10 25.30
C TYR A 89 2.60 -1.71 24.75
N LYS A 90 1.89 -0.84 25.47
CA LYS A 90 0.57 -0.33 25.11
C LYS A 90 0.61 1.20 25.01
N ALA A 91 0.33 1.73 23.82
CA ALA A 91 0.14 3.17 23.66
C ALA A 91 -1.15 3.62 24.40
N PRO A 92 -1.12 4.64 25.27
CA PRO A 92 -2.33 5.10 25.95
C PRO A 92 -3.37 5.57 24.92
N ASN A 93 -4.64 5.22 25.15
CA ASN A 93 -5.75 5.56 24.23
C ASN A 93 -5.79 7.07 23.91
N VAL A 94 -5.50 7.91 24.91
CA VAL A 94 -5.48 9.37 24.78
C VAL A 94 -4.42 9.83 23.77
N ALA A 95 -3.20 9.27 23.83
CA ALA A 95 -2.16 9.64 22.87
C ALA A 95 -2.51 9.22 21.44
N VAL A 96 -3.09 8.03 21.26
CA VAL A 96 -3.55 7.57 19.94
C VAL A 96 -4.68 8.47 19.42
N LEU A 97 -5.61 8.87 20.29
CA LEU A 97 -6.70 9.78 19.93
C LEU A 97 -6.17 11.15 19.48
N ILE A 98 -5.24 11.75 20.23
CA ILE A 98 -4.61 13.03 19.87
C ILE A 98 -3.91 12.92 18.52
N TYR A 99 -3.16 11.84 18.29
CA TYR A 99 -2.47 11.61 17.02
C TYR A 99 -3.44 11.48 15.83
N VAL A 100 -4.57 10.82 16.04
CA VAL A 100 -5.62 10.69 15.02
C VAL A 100 -6.26 12.04 14.73
N LEU A 101 -6.60 12.82 15.76
CA LEU A 101 -7.15 14.17 15.59
C LEU A 101 -6.17 15.08 14.85
N GLN A 102 -4.88 15.05 15.21
CA GLN A 102 -3.82 15.77 14.51
C GLN A 102 -3.72 15.34 13.04
N SER A 103 -3.72 14.05 12.76
CA SER A 103 -3.61 13.52 11.40
C SER A 103 -4.83 13.90 10.54
N ILE A 104 -6.03 13.89 11.12
CA ILE A 104 -7.25 14.37 10.45
C ILE A 104 -7.16 15.87 10.15
N ALA A 105 -6.74 16.69 11.12
CA ALA A 105 -6.57 18.12 10.92
C ALA A 105 -5.58 18.43 9.79
N LEU A 106 -4.44 17.72 9.74
CA LEU A 106 -3.43 17.86 8.69
C LEU A 106 -3.91 17.37 7.32
N LEU A 107 -4.82 16.40 7.25
CA LEU A 107 -5.42 15.97 5.97
C LEU A 107 -6.44 16.97 5.44
N ILE A 108 -7.18 17.64 6.33
CA ILE A 108 -8.23 18.61 5.94
C ILE A 108 -7.63 19.97 5.60
N MET A 109 -6.59 20.40 6.31
CA MET A 109 -6.01 21.74 6.19
C MET A 109 -5.64 22.12 4.73
N PRO A 110 -4.99 21.24 3.94
CA PRO A 110 -4.70 21.49 2.52
C PRO A 110 -5.89 21.73 1.60
N TRP A 111 -7.11 21.39 2.00
CA TRP A 111 -8.31 21.61 1.18
C TRP A 111 -8.87 23.01 1.32
N ILE A 112 -8.50 23.71 2.39
CA ILE A 112 -8.96 25.07 2.67
C ILE A 112 -8.14 26.05 1.83
N PRO A 113 -8.78 26.94 1.05
CA PRO A 113 -8.06 27.83 0.15
C PRO A 113 -7.18 28.83 0.92
N PRO A 114 -5.93 29.06 0.48
CA PRO A 114 -5.06 30.05 1.09
C PRO A 114 -5.55 31.47 0.78
N LYS A 115 -5.17 32.43 1.64
CA LYS A 115 -5.60 33.85 1.53
C LYS A 115 -5.26 34.51 0.18
N GLY A 116 -4.26 34.00 -0.54
CA GLY A 116 -3.83 34.50 -1.86
C GLY A 116 -4.60 33.94 -3.06
N GLY A 117 -5.69 33.20 -2.87
CA GLY A 117 -6.51 32.65 -3.96
C GLY A 117 -5.92 31.39 -4.60
N SER A 118 -6.34 31.06 -5.83
CA SER A 118 -6.05 29.78 -6.51
C SER A 118 -4.55 29.46 -6.70
N LYS A 119 -3.70 30.50 -6.78
CA LYS A 119 -2.23 30.41 -6.87
C LYS A 119 -1.50 30.92 -5.62
N GLY A 120 -2.22 31.10 -4.51
CA GLY A 120 -1.67 31.64 -3.26
C GLY A 120 -1.07 30.59 -2.33
N GLY A 121 -0.80 29.38 -2.83
CA GLY A 121 -0.16 28.31 -2.07
C GLY A 121 1.36 28.30 -2.24
N ASP A 122 2.01 27.27 -1.71
CA ASP A 122 3.47 27.10 -1.77
C ASP A 122 4.00 26.72 -3.16
N VAL A 123 3.10 26.56 -4.14
CA VAL A 123 3.41 26.27 -5.54
C VAL A 123 2.75 27.30 -6.45
N GLY A 124 3.39 27.64 -7.58
CA GLY A 124 2.90 28.65 -8.54
C GLY A 124 1.66 28.22 -9.35
N PHE A 125 1.16 27.00 -9.13
CA PHE A 125 -0.05 26.44 -9.71
C PHE A 125 -1.12 26.18 -8.65
N PHE A 126 -2.17 25.44 -8.99
CA PHE A 126 -3.29 25.20 -8.08
C PHE A 126 -2.82 24.49 -6.80
N TYR A 127 -3.00 25.15 -5.65
CA TYR A 127 -2.44 24.74 -4.36
C TYR A 127 -2.80 23.30 -3.94
N ALA A 128 -4.02 22.84 -4.23
CA ALA A 128 -4.50 21.52 -3.84
C ALA A 128 -4.19 20.40 -4.87
N THR A 129 -3.38 20.68 -5.90
CA THR A 129 -3.06 19.70 -6.96
C THR A 129 -2.44 18.42 -6.39
N TYR A 130 -1.54 18.55 -5.41
CA TYR A 130 -0.93 17.39 -4.78
C TYR A 130 -1.96 16.55 -4.02
N CYS A 131 -2.95 17.17 -3.36
CA CYS A 131 -4.04 16.47 -2.69
C CYS A 131 -4.87 15.65 -3.67
N PHE A 132 -5.25 16.25 -4.81
CA PHE A 132 -6.01 15.55 -5.85
C PHE A 132 -5.23 14.37 -6.43
N ILE A 133 -3.94 14.57 -6.76
CA ILE A 133 -3.09 13.50 -7.31
C ILE A 133 -2.92 12.38 -6.27
N ALA A 134 -2.63 12.73 -5.03
CA ALA A 134 -2.42 11.75 -3.95
C ALA A 134 -3.70 10.95 -3.67
N VAL A 135 -4.86 11.60 -3.54
CA VAL A 135 -6.14 10.92 -3.34
C VAL A 135 -6.49 10.05 -4.55
N SER A 136 -6.29 10.55 -5.77
CA SER A 136 -6.55 9.78 -6.99
C SER A 136 -5.67 8.53 -7.06
N LEU A 137 -4.40 8.63 -6.70
CA LEU A 137 -3.48 7.49 -6.66
C LEU A 137 -3.89 6.47 -5.61
N LEU A 138 -4.29 6.92 -4.41
CA LEU A 138 -4.77 6.05 -3.34
C LEU A 138 -6.07 5.34 -3.72
N LEU A 139 -7.03 6.07 -4.30
CA LEU A 139 -8.31 5.52 -4.77
C LEU A 139 -8.09 4.53 -5.90
N LEU A 140 -7.26 4.85 -6.89
CA LEU A 140 -6.93 3.96 -8.00
C LEU A 140 -6.28 2.66 -7.50
N SER A 141 -5.32 2.77 -6.57
CA SER A 141 -4.68 1.62 -5.93
C SER A 141 -5.71 0.76 -5.18
N GLY A 142 -6.52 1.38 -4.31
CA GLY A 142 -7.56 0.68 -3.55
C GLY A 142 -8.58 0.00 -4.46
N PHE A 143 -9.03 0.69 -5.50
CA PHE A 143 -9.97 0.18 -6.48
C PHE A 143 -9.40 -1.01 -7.26
N TYR A 144 -8.15 -0.93 -7.68
CA TYR A 144 -7.44 -2.04 -8.32
C TYR A 144 -7.41 -3.28 -7.42
N TYR A 145 -7.06 -3.12 -6.14
CA TYR A 145 -7.06 -4.23 -5.19
C TYR A 145 -8.45 -4.79 -4.90
N TRP A 146 -9.45 -3.91 -4.80
CA TRP A 146 -10.84 -4.32 -4.60
C TRP A 146 -11.36 -5.16 -5.77
N ILE A 147 -11.06 -4.76 -7.02
CA ILE A 147 -11.38 -5.57 -8.19
C ILE A 147 -10.69 -6.93 -8.11
N ARG A 148 -9.39 -6.96 -7.80
CA ARG A 148 -8.59 -8.19 -7.80
C ARG A 148 -9.00 -9.17 -6.69
N LEU A 149 -9.28 -8.68 -5.49
CA LEU A 149 -9.54 -9.50 -4.29
C LEU A 149 -11.03 -9.78 -4.05
N CYS A 150 -11.94 -8.92 -4.52
CA CYS A 150 -13.37 -9.09 -4.29
C CYS A 150 -14.15 -9.34 -5.58
N ALA A 151 -13.97 -8.51 -6.61
CA ALA A 151 -14.80 -8.60 -7.82
C ALA A 151 -14.44 -9.83 -8.68
N LEU A 152 -13.16 -10.04 -8.97
CA LEU A 152 -12.71 -11.16 -9.80
C LEU A 152 -13.00 -12.55 -9.20
N PRO A 153 -12.74 -12.80 -7.90
CA PRO A 153 -13.07 -14.09 -7.26
C PRO A 153 -14.57 -14.40 -7.31
N ARG A 154 -15.43 -13.38 -7.13
CA ARG A 154 -16.88 -13.53 -7.19
C ARG A 154 -17.40 -13.80 -8.60
N TRP A 155 -16.84 -13.15 -9.61
CA TRP A 155 -17.26 -13.34 -11.00
C TRP A 155 -16.77 -14.64 -11.62
N PHE A 156 -15.57 -15.09 -11.26
CA PHE A 156 -14.98 -16.30 -11.84
C PHE A 156 -15.09 -17.53 -10.93
N GLY A 157 -15.63 -17.41 -9.71
CA GLY A 157 -15.90 -18.55 -8.82
C GLY A 157 -14.64 -19.26 -8.31
N TYR A 158 -13.52 -18.53 -8.15
CA TYR A 158 -12.28 -19.05 -7.58
C TYR A 158 -11.95 -18.38 -6.25
N GLU A 159 -11.28 -19.10 -5.37
CA GLU A 159 -10.67 -18.57 -4.15
C GLU A 159 -9.17 -18.35 -4.36
N LEU A 160 -8.62 -17.33 -3.69
CA LEU A 160 -7.21 -17.01 -3.72
C LEU A 160 -6.55 -17.69 -2.51
N VAL A 161 -5.77 -18.74 -2.75
CA VAL A 161 -5.02 -19.49 -1.72
C VAL A 161 -3.54 -19.10 -1.80
N GLU A 162 -2.91 -18.83 -0.66
CA GLU A 162 -1.47 -18.57 -0.58
C GLU A 162 -0.68 -19.87 -0.73
N GLU A 163 0.10 -20.01 -1.82
CA GLU A 163 1.03 -21.12 -2.03
C GLU A 163 2.47 -20.60 -2.12
N THR A 164 3.42 -21.23 -1.43
CA THR A 164 4.83 -20.83 -1.51
C THR A 164 5.51 -21.50 -2.68
N VAL A 165 5.81 -20.74 -3.73
CA VAL A 165 6.48 -21.23 -4.95
C VAL A 165 7.98 -20.93 -4.85
N SER A 166 8.81 -21.96 -5.04
CA SER A 166 10.27 -21.80 -5.09
C SER A 166 10.70 -21.52 -6.52
N LEU A 167 11.29 -20.34 -6.78
CA LEU A 167 11.83 -20.01 -8.10
C LEU A 167 13.26 -20.55 -8.28
N PRO A 168 13.69 -20.79 -9.54
CA PRO A 168 15.07 -21.15 -9.86
C PRO A 168 16.04 -20.10 -9.30
N GLY A 169 17.02 -20.53 -8.50
CA GLY A 169 17.94 -19.65 -7.77
C GLY A 169 17.68 -19.53 -6.25
N GLY A 170 16.81 -20.38 -5.68
CA GLY A 170 16.64 -20.52 -4.23
C GLY A 170 15.76 -19.45 -3.57
N VAL A 171 15.03 -18.66 -4.36
CA VAL A 171 14.17 -17.58 -3.86
C VAL A 171 12.74 -18.11 -3.66
N LYS A 172 12.29 -18.17 -2.40
CA LYS A 172 10.90 -18.48 -2.03
C LYS A 172 10.02 -17.23 -2.20
N ILE A 173 8.96 -17.34 -3.00
CA ILE A 173 7.89 -16.34 -3.08
C ILE A 173 6.57 -16.95 -2.59
N THR A 174 5.77 -16.18 -1.87
CA THR A 174 4.36 -16.52 -1.64
C THR A 174 3.60 -16.03 -2.86
N ALA A 175 2.90 -16.92 -3.55
CA ALA A 175 2.06 -16.59 -4.70
C ALA A 175 0.62 -16.96 -4.39
N LEU A 176 -0.31 -16.06 -4.73
CA LEU A 176 -1.74 -16.34 -4.62
C LEU A 176 -2.17 -17.20 -5.82
N LYS A 177 -2.46 -18.48 -5.59
CA LYS A 177 -3.01 -19.39 -6.60
C LYS A 177 -4.53 -19.34 -6.57
N LYS A 178 -5.14 -19.38 -7.76
CA LYS A 178 -6.58 -19.44 -7.93
C LYS A 178 -7.03 -20.91 -7.81
N VAL A 179 -7.88 -21.22 -6.84
CA VAL A 179 -8.50 -22.54 -6.67
C VAL A 179 -9.97 -22.41 -7.00
N TYR A 180 -10.45 -23.11 -8.03
CA TYR A 180 -11.87 -23.10 -8.43
C TYR A 180 -12.64 -24.15 -7.62
N LYS A 181 -13.87 -23.83 -7.20
CA LYS A 181 -14.68 -24.69 -6.33
C LYS A 181 -15.01 -26.10 -6.89
N GLY A 182 -14.84 -26.32 -8.19
CA GLY A 182 -15.04 -27.64 -8.82
C GLY A 182 -13.85 -28.61 -8.74
N GLY A 183 -12.73 -28.21 -8.12
CA GLY A 183 -11.54 -29.05 -7.95
C GLY A 183 -11.22 -29.42 -6.50
N MET A 184 -12.13 -29.16 -5.55
CA MET A 184 -11.94 -29.49 -4.14
C MET A 184 -12.02 -31.00 -3.85
N GLU A 185 -12.64 -31.81 -4.73
CA GLU A 185 -12.75 -33.26 -4.52
C GLU A 185 -11.47 -34.05 -4.86
N ASP A 186 -10.55 -33.52 -5.66
CA ASP A 186 -9.34 -34.24 -6.09
C ASP A 186 -8.07 -33.95 -5.26
N GLN A 187 -8.13 -33.03 -4.28
CA GLN A 187 -6.94 -32.62 -3.49
C GLN A 187 -7.00 -32.95 -1.99
N GLU A 188 -8.04 -33.62 -1.48
CA GLU A 188 -8.14 -34.02 -0.06
C GLU A 188 -7.42 -35.35 0.31
N GLN A 189 -6.59 -35.93 -0.56
CA GLN A 189 -5.77 -37.10 -0.19
C GLN A 189 -4.27 -36.76 -0.04
N PRO A 190 -3.58 -37.28 0.99
CA PRO A 190 -2.92 -36.43 1.98
C PRO A 190 -1.41 -36.25 1.75
N LEU A 191 -0.90 -35.04 2.01
CA LEU A 191 0.53 -34.74 2.18
C LEU A 191 1.01 -35.04 3.62
N LEU A 192 0.77 -36.27 4.08
CA LEU A 192 1.48 -36.87 5.20
C LEU A 192 2.14 -38.15 4.68
N GLY A 193 3.27 -37.99 3.99
CA GLY A 193 4.06 -39.11 3.49
C GLY A 193 5.25 -38.61 2.70
N GLY A 194 6.42 -38.54 3.35
CA GLY A 194 7.70 -38.17 2.76
C GLY A 194 8.60 -37.45 3.75
#